data_AF-A0A661XSG8-F1
#
_entry.id   AF-A0A661XSG8-F1
#
_cell.length_a   1.000
_cell.length_b   1.000
_cell.length_c   1.000
_cell.angle_alpha   90.00
_cell.angle_beta   90.00
_cell.angle_gamma   90.00
#
_symmetry.space_group_name_H-M   'P 1'
#
loop_
_entity.id
_entity.type
_entity.pdbx_description
1 polymer ?
#
loop_
_entity_poly.entity_id
_entity_poly.type
_entity_poly.pdbx_seq_one_letter_code
_entity_poly.pdbx_strand_id
1 'polypeptide(L)'
;EGLPSNALINVYKIENELIFTTPNGPYIFDYKSNTFKLDSVLSQYEVINDPLNFLADDAKGNIYFLTQSNMGVLTKKLDGSYEPKINIFNKVHSMLNNDLVNISVLNSNNILFGAKEGFIVYNPSIENAFENNFGTYIRNVSITSDADSTIFGGNFKRGDNIIANQPDDQAPVLGYNNNSLKFTYSADFMDNFDKTEYQFFLEGFESNWSPWSSQIEKEYTNLFEGYYIFRVKAKNINNIESSETSYAFEILPPWYRSKLAYVAYLIIIATFITIAIVIIDRKYKESKRSFEKKKQLEVDEIDSKLKSVTQETTQKIEKLKSEKLQSEVELKNVELASSTMNLINKNEFISSIKSNLTSISKKSKSQEVIKELGKITHEIDKNISHDDDWKQFAFHFNKVHGNFTTRLTSEYHNLSAQDLRLCSYLRLNLSTKEIAQLLNISVRGVEISRYRLRKKLALNRSDNLSEFILNY
;
A
#
# COMPACT_ATOMS: atom_id res chain seq x y z
N GLU A 1 -45.87 -78.58 -15.55
CA GLU A 1 -45.32 -77.93 -14.34
C GLU A 1 -46.46 -77.65 -13.38
N GLY A 2 -46.23 -77.84 -12.08
CA GLY A 2 -47.22 -77.59 -11.03
C GLY A 2 -47.35 -76.10 -10.69
N LEU A 3 -48.08 -75.79 -9.61
CA LEU A 3 -48.08 -74.43 -9.05
C LEU A 3 -46.69 -74.07 -8.51
N PRO A 4 -46.30 -72.78 -8.51
CA PRO A 4 -44.97 -72.33 -8.09
C PRO A 4 -44.75 -72.39 -6.56
N SER A 5 -45.80 -72.62 -5.79
CA SER A 5 -45.80 -72.71 -4.33
C SER A 5 -46.61 -73.92 -3.87
N ASN A 6 -46.30 -74.43 -2.69
CA ASN A 6 -47.07 -75.44 -1.96
C ASN A 6 -47.81 -74.88 -0.72
N ALA A 7 -47.72 -73.57 -0.49
CA ALA A 7 -48.34 -72.86 0.64
C ALA A 7 -49.19 -71.69 0.16
N LEU A 8 -50.18 -71.30 0.98
CA LEU A 8 -51.12 -70.20 0.71
C LEU A 8 -51.82 -70.33 -0.65
N ILE A 9 -52.20 -71.57 -0.99
CA ILE A 9 -52.96 -71.85 -2.20
C ILE A 9 -54.43 -71.86 -1.85
N ASN A 10 -55.18 -70.93 -2.44
CA ASN A 10 -56.63 -70.93 -2.36
C ASN A 10 -57.22 -71.12 -3.76
N VAL A 11 -58.44 -71.66 -3.81
CA VAL A 11 -59.16 -71.90 -5.07
C VAL A 11 -60.47 -71.15 -5.03
N TYR A 12 -60.65 -70.25 -5.98
CA TYR A 12 -61.89 -69.49 -6.16
C TYR A 12 -62.46 -69.75 -7.54
N LYS A 13 -63.78 -69.64 -7.65
CA LYS A 13 -64.47 -69.69 -8.93
C LYS A 13 -64.86 -68.27 -9.30
N ILE A 14 -64.33 -67.75 -10.41
CA ILE A 14 -64.52 -66.37 -10.88
C ILE A 14 -64.95 -66.45 -12.35
N GLU A 15 -66.07 -65.83 -12.72
CA GLU A 15 -66.65 -65.87 -14.08
C GLU A 15 -66.74 -67.29 -14.68
N ASN A 16 -66.99 -68.29 -13.80
CA ASN A 16 -67.04 -69.71 -14.12
C ASN A 16 -65.70 -70.40 -14.43
N GLU A 17 -64.57 -69.72 -14.25
CA GLU A 17 -63.22 -70.29 -14.30
C GLU A 17 -62.65 -70.50 -12.89
N LEU A 18 -61.79 -71.52 -12.73
CA LEU A 18 -61.10 -71.78 -11.46
C LEU A 18 -59.80 -70.99 -11.42
N ILE A 19 -59.71 -70.05 -10.48
CA ILE A 19 -58.52 -69.27 -10.18
C ILE A 19 -57.83 -69.86 -8.95
N PHE A 20 -56.57 -70.23 -9.13
CA PHE A 20 -55.69 -70.73 -8.08
C PHE A 20 -54.79 -69.58 -7.65
N THR A 21 -55.05 -69.02 -6.47
CA THR A 21 -54.21 -67.94 -5.94
C THR A 21 -52.98 -68.53 -5.27
N THR A 22 -51.83 -67.89 -5.46
CA THR A 22 -50.55 -68.28 -4.85
C THR A 22 -49.81 -67.03 -4.37
N PRO A 23 -48.73 -67.16 -3.58
CA PRO A 23 -47.85 -66.04 -3.26
C PRO A 23 -47.23 -65.34 -4.49
N ASN A 24 -47.23 -66.00 -5.66
CA ASN A 24 -46.67 -65.48 -6.90
C ASN A 24 -47.77 -65.04 -7.89
N GLY A 25 -48.98 -64.77 -7.39
CA GLY A 25 -50.11 -64.29 -8.18
C GLY A 25 -51.13 -65.38 -8.55
N PRO A 26 -52.14 -65.01 -9.37
CA PRO A 26 -53.24 -65.88 -9.77
C PRO A 26 -52.87 -66.79 -10.94
N TYR A 27 -53.24 -68.07 -10.86
CA TYR A 27 -53.02 -69.07 -11.89
C TYR A 27 -54.34 -69.68 -12.35
N ILE A 28 -54.40 -70.05 -13.63
CA ILE A 28 -55.44 -70.88 -14.22
C ILE A 28 -54.88 -72.25 -14.58
N PHE A 29 -55.74 -73.25 -14.59
CA PHE A 29 -55.37 -74.59 -15.03
C PHE A 29 -55.71 -74.78 -16.52
N ASP A 30 -54.69 -74.95 -17.36
CA ASP A 30 -54.88 -75.29 -18.76
C ASP A 30 -55.10 -76.80 -18.91
N TYR A 31 -56.36 -77.19 -19.10
CA TYR A 31 -56.76 -78.59 -19.29
C TYR A 31 -56.18 -79.24 -20.56
N LYS A 32 -55.78 -78.46 -21.58
CA LYS A 32 -55.21 -79.01 -22.82
C LYS A 32 -53.74 -79.40 -22.61
N SER A 33 -52.97 -78.56 -21.93
CA SER A 33 -51.56 -78.83 -21.64
C SER A 33 -51.34 -79.54 -20.30
N ASN A 34 -52.39 -79.69 -19.47
CA ASN A 34 -52.32 -80.27 -18.12
C ASN A 34 -51.30 -79.55 -17.23
N THR A 35 -51.29 -78.21 -17.29
CA THR A 35 -50.34 -77.34 -16.57
C THR A 35 -51.01 -76.11 -16.03
N PHE A 36 -50.50 -75.57 -14.92
CA PHE A 36 -50.88 -74.24 -14.45
C PHE A 36 -50.19 -73.15 -15.27
N LYS A 37 -50.91 -72.08 -15.58
CA LYS A 37 -50.40 -70.89 -16.26
C LYS A 37 -50.84 -69.66 -15.48
N LEU A 38 -49.99 -68.64 -15.44
CA LEU A 38 -50.35 -67.37 -14.82
C LEU A 38 -51.56 -66.79 -15.54
N ASP A 39 -52.55 -66.32 -14.79
CA ASP A 39 -53.75 -65.74 -15.37
C ASP A 39 -53.41 -64.46 -16.11
N SER A 40 -53.73 -64.40 -17.40
CA SER A 40 -53.28 -63.31 -18.26
C SER A 40 -53.99 -61.98 -18.01
N VAL A 41 -55.13 -61.98 -17.30
CA VAL A 41 -55.97 -60.79 -17.08
C VAL A 41 -55.69 -60.21 -15.70
N LEU A 42 -55.85 -61.01 -14.66
CA LEU A 42 -55.71 -60.64 -13.26
C LEU A 42 -54.26 -60.31 -12.88
N SER A 43 -53.27 -61.02 -13.44
CA SER A 43 -51.85 -60.76 -13.12
C SER A 43 -51.32 -59.41 -13.61
N GLN A 44 -52.06 -58.73 -14.50
CA GLN A 44 -51.72 -57.39 -14.96
C GLN A 44 -51.91 -56.32 -13.87
N TYR A 45 -52.71 -56.62 -12.85
CA TYR A 45 -53.02 -55.68 -11.77
C TYR A 45 -52.10 -55.95 -10.58
N GLU A 46 -51.19 -55.01 -10.31
CA GLU A 46 -50.18 -55.13 -9.24
C GLU A 46 -50.79 -55.47 -7.88
N VAL A 47 -51.96 -54.91 -7.57
CA VAL A 47 -52.71 -55.19 -6.32
C VAL A 47 -53.11 -56.66 -6.15
N ILE A 48 -53.19 -57.43 -7.24
CA ILE A 48 -53.56 -58.86 -7.25
C ILE A 48 -52.34 -59.77 -7.14
N ASN A 49 -51.13 -59.23 -7.32
CA ASN A 49 -49.88 -59.97 -7.18
C ASN A 49 -49.41 -60.06 -5.72
N ASP A 50 -49.97 -59.24 -4.82
CA ASP A 50 -49.87 -59.41 -3.36
C ASP A 50 -50.62 -60.70 -2.95
N PRO A 51 -50.11 -61.51 -2.00
CA PRO A 51 -50.76 -62.75 -1.60
C PRO A 51 -52.27 -62.57 -1.30
N LEU A 52 -53.08 -63.22 -2.14
CA LEU A 52 -54.54 -63.13 -2.11
C LEU A 52 -55.12 -64.08 -1.06
N ASN A 53 -55.83 -63.48 -0.11
CA ASN A 53 -56.54 -64.18 0.96
C ASN A 53 -57.98 -64.52 0.57
N PHE A 54 -58.60 -63.75 -0.33
CA PHE A 54 -59.97 -63.98 -0.77
C PHE A 54 -60.28 -63.35 -2.13
N LEU A 55 -61.09 -64.02 -2.94
CA LEU A 55 -61.70 -63.50 -4.17
C LEU A 55 -63.18 -63.86 -4.25
N ALA A 56 -63.99 -62.94 -4.78
CA ALA A 56 -65.39 -63.20 -5.13
C ALA A 56 -65.82 -62.29 -6.30
N ASP A 57 -66.63 -62.78 -7.22
CA ASP A 57 -67.22 -62.01 -8.30
C ASP A 57 -68.72 -61.73 -8.10
N ASP A 58 -69.22 -60.65 -8.69
CA ASP A 58 -70.67 -60.39 -8.78
C ASP A 58 -71.23 -60.70 -10.18
N ALA A 59 -72.55 -60.62 -10.31
CA ALA A 59 -73.25 -60.83 -11.58
C ALA A 59 -72.91 -59.80 -12.68
N LYS A 60 -72.21 -58.70 -12.34
CA LYS A 60 -71.72 -57.70 -13.30
C LYS A 60 -70.28 -58.00 -13.74
N GLY A 61 -69.65 -59.02 -13.16
CA GLY A 61 -68.25 -59.38 -13.41
C GLY A 61 -67.25 -58.54 -12.60
N ASN A 62 -67.69 -57.77 -11.60
CA ASN A 62 -66.76 -57.09 -10.70
C ASN A 62 -66.12 -58.11 -9.76
N ILE A 63 -64.83 -57.98 -9.51
CA ILE A 63 -64.07 -58.92 -8.67
C ILE A 63 -63.67 -58.21 -7.37
N TYR A 64 -64.20 -58.67 -6.26
CA TYR A 64 -63.86 -58.24 -4.92
C TYR A 64 -62.70 -59.07 -4.40
N PHE A 65 -61.73 -58.41 -3.79
CA PHE A 65 -60.51 -59.06 -3.33
C PHE A 65 -60.09 -58.59 -1.95
N LEU A 66 -59.44 -59.51 -1.24
CA LEU A 66 -58.71 -59.26 0.00
C LEU A 66 -57.32 -59.85 -0.16
N THR A 67 -56.29 -59.00 -0.06
CA THR A 67 -54.89 -59.42 -0.06
C THR A 67 -54.33 -59.27 1.36
N GLN A 68 -53.04 -59.57 1.55
CA GLN A 68 -52.38 -59.29 2.83
C GLN A 68 -52.35 -57.78 3.16
N SER A 69 -52.17 -56.95 2.14
CA SER A 69 -51.95 -55.51 2.33
C SER A 69 -53.16 -54.65 1.98
N ASN A 70 -54.10 -55.16 1.18
CA ASN A 70 -55.15 -54.35 0.58
C ASN A 70 -56.52 -55.05 0.58
N MET A 71 -57.57 -54.23 0.48
CA MET A 71 -58.89 -54.69 0.10
C MET A 71 -59.43 -53.83 -1.03
N GLY A 72 -60.21 -54.40 -1.92
CA GLY A 72 -60.64 -53.66 -3.09
C GLY A 72 -61.69 -54.35 -3.94
N VAL A 73 -62.07 -53.62 -4.99
CA VAL A 73 -62.86 -54.15 -6.10
C VAL A 73 -62.19 -53.80 -7.41
N LEU A 74 -62.05 -54.79 -8.28
CA LEU A 74 -61.77 -54.63 -9.70
C LEU A 74 -63.11 -54.45 -10.40
N THR A 75 -63.42 -53.22 -10.81
CA THR A 75 -64.68 -52.91 -11.51
C THR A 75 -64.51 -53.22 -12.99
N LYS A 76 -65.36 -54.07 -13.56
CA LYS A 76 -65.26 -54.45 -14.98
C LYS A 76 -65.75 -53.31 -15.87
N LYS A 77 -64.93 -52.91 -16.84
CA LYS A 77 -65.25 -51.90 -17.86
C LYS A 77 -65.88 -52.55 -19.09
N LEU A 78 -66.50 -51.71 -19.93
CA LEU A 78 -67.15 -52.15 -21.18
C LEU A 78 -66.18 -52.77 -22.19
N ASP A 79 -64.89 -52.43 -22.12
CA ASP A 79 -63.84 -53.00 -22.98
C ASP A 79 -63.28 -54.33 -22.45
N GLY A 80 -63.80 -54.83 -21.32
CA GLY A 80 -63.35 -56.06 -20.67
C GLY A 80 -62.16 -55.88 -19.73
N SER A 81 -61.56 -54.69 -19.65
CA SER A 81 -60.54 -54.36 -18.65
C SER A 81 -61.15 -54.11 -17.27
N TYR A 82 -60.33 -54.13 -16.23
CA TYR A 82 -60.72 -53.78 -14.87
C TYR A 82 -60.16 -52.44 -14.41
N GLU A 83 -60.92 -51.75 -13.57
CA GLU A 83 -60.48 -50.58 -12.79
C GLU A 83 -60.31 -50.96 -11.31
N PRO A 84 -59.09 -50.91 -10.74
CA PRO A 84 -58.89 -51.16 -9.33
C PRO A 84 -59.38 -49.98 -8.48
N LYS A 85 -60.32 -50.25 -7.59
CA LYS A 85 -60.82 -49.30 -6.58
C LYS A 85 -60.45 -49.81 -5.19
N ILE A 86 -59.28 -49.38 -4.70
CA ILE A 86 -58.75 -49.72 -3.37
C ILE A 86 -58.98 -48.59 -2.35
N ASN A 87 -58.79 -47.34 -2.78
CA ASN A 87 -58.81 -46.17 -1.90
C ASN A 87 -60.14 -46.00 -1.15
N ILE A 88 -61.23 -46.45 -1.76
CA ILE A 88 -62.59 -46.35 -1.21
C ILE A 88 -62.75 -47.16 0.09
N PHE A 89 -61.88 -48.15 0.31
CA PHE A 89 -61.90 -49.02 1.46
C PHE A 89 -60.91 -48.62 2.55
N ASN A 90 -60.06 -47.61 2.34
CA ASN A 90 -59.06 -47.19 3.33
C ASN A 90 -59.68 -46.79 4.68
N LYS A 91 -60.91 -46.27 4.66
CA LYS A 91 -61.69 -45.93 5.87
C LYS A 91 -62.04 -47.14 6.73
N VAL A 92 -62.27 -48.29 6.11
CA VAL A 92 -62.76 -49.51 6.77
C VAL A 92 -61.70 -50.60 6.86
N HIS A 93 -60.55 -50.43 6.23
CA HIS A 93 -59.47 -51.42 6.20
C HIS A 93 -59.04 -51.87 7.61
N SER A 94 -58.94 -50.95 8.58
CA SER A 94 -58.58 -51.28 9.97
C SER A 94 -59.62 -52.13 10.71
N MET A 95 -60.86 -52.16 10.22
CA MET A 95 -61.97 -52.94 10.78
C MET A 95 -61.95 -54.39 10.31
N LEU A 96 -61.19 -54.72 9.26
CA LEU A 96 -61.10 -56.10 8.76
C LEU A 96 -60.47 -57.04 9.77
N ASN A 97 -60.90 -58.29 9.73
CA ASN A 97 -60.30 -59.39 10.49
C ASN A 97 -59.15 -60.00 9.67
N ASN A 98 -57.93 -59.97 10.21
CA ASN A 98 -56.75 -60.48 9.51
C ASN A 98 -56.72 -62.01 9.40
N ASP A 99 -57.40 -62.72 10.31
CA ASP A 99 -57.33 -64.19 10.42
C ASP A 99 -58.58 -64.88 9.83
N LEU A 100 -59.72 -64.18 9.79
CA LEU A 100 -61.01 -64.69 9.31
C LEU A 100 -61.56 -63.81 8.19
N VAL A 101 -60.78 -63.73 7.12
CA VAL A 101 -61.07 -62.96 5.91
C VAL A 101 -62.19 -63.65 5.11
N ASN A 102 -63.30 -62.95 4.85
CA ASN A 102 -64.40 -63.50 4.05
C ASN A 102 -65.12 -62.38 3.27
N ILE A 103 -65.50 -62.67 2.02
CA ILE A 103 -66.37 -61.83 1.20
C ILE A 103 -67.61 -62.62 0.81
N SER A 104 -68.79 -62.09 1.10
CA SER A 104 -70.05 -62.66 0.64
C SER A 104 -70.78 -61.68 -0.28
N VAL A 105 -70.90 -62.06 -1.55
CA VAL A 105 -71.66 -61.31 -2.56
C VAL A 105 -73.10 -61.79 -2.52
N LEU A 106 -74.00 -61.03 -1.88
CA LEU A 106 -75.42 -61.37 -1.81
C LEU A 106 -76.16 -61.03 -3.10
N ASN A 107 -75.82 -59.87 -3.67
CA ASN A 107 -76.25 -59.41 -4.98
C ASN A 107 -75.34 -58.25 -5.45
N SER A 108 -75.55 -57.73 -6.66
CA SER A 108 -74.73 -56.66 -7.25
C SER A 108 -74.70 -55.33 -6.48
N ASN A 109 -75.49 -55.18 -5.42
CA ASN A 109 -75.56 -53.97 -4.59
C ASN A 109 -75.22 -54.23 -3.12
N ASN A 110 -75.07 -55.48 -2.68
CA ASN A 110 -74.83 -55.83 -1.28
C ASN A 110 -73.70 -56.84 -1.19
N ILE A 111 -72.51 -56.33 -0.88
CA ILE A 111 -71.31 -57.12 -0.69
C ILE A 111 -70.90 -57.01 0.77
N LEU A 112 -70.80 -58.15 1.44
CA LEU A 112 -70.43 -58.23 2.84
C LEU A 112 -68.95 -58.58 2.96
N PHE A 113 -68.20 -57.77 3.69
CA PHE A 113 -66.84 -58.07 4.12
C PHE A 113 -66.84 -58.45 5.59
N GLY A 114 -66.21 -59.57 5.94
CA GLY A 114 -66.00 -59.95 7.34
C GLY A 114 -65.15 -58.92 8.07
N ALA A 115 -65.60 -58.49 9.24
CA ALA A 115 -64.91 -57.52 10.09
C ALA A 115 -64.60 -58.13 11.47
N LYS A 116 -63.71 -57.48 12.24
CA LYS A 116 -63.42 -57.86 13.63
C LYS A 116 -64.68 -57.87 14.49
N GLU A 117 -65.57 -56.91 14.25
CA GLU A 117 -66.83 -56.73 14.96
C GLU A 117 -67.99 -56.80 13.95
N GLY A 118 -68.32 -58.02 13.48
CA GLY A 118 -69.45 -58.26 12.58
C GLY A 118 -69.06 -58.22 11.11
N PHE A 119 -69.69 -57.35 10.32
CA PHE A 119 -69.47 -57.26 8.87
C PHE A 119 -69.65 -55.82 8.35
N ILE A 120 -68.96 -55.51 7.24
CA ILE A 120 -69.07 -54.27 6.49
C ILE A 120 -69.95 -54.52 5.28
N VAL A 121 -70.95 -53.66 5.05
CA VAL A 121 -71.79 -53.69 3.84
C VAL A 121 -71.26 -52.68 2.84
N TYR A 122 -70.83 -53.15 1.67
CA TYR A 122 -70.44 -52.33 0.54
C TYR A 122 -71.50 -52.38 -0.56
N ASN A 123 -71.91 -51.20 -1.04
CA ASN A 123 -72.83 -51.05 -2.16
C ASN A 123 -72.15 -50.30 -3.31
N PRO A 124 -71.77 -50.98 -4.41
CA PRO A 124 -71.07 -50.37 -5.54
C PRO A 124 -71.93 -49.44 -6.38
N SER A 125 -73.26 -49.49 -6.23
CA SER A 125 -74.18 -48.58 -6.93
C SER A 125 -74.32 -47.22 -6.24
N ILE A 126 -73.86 -47.10 -4.98
CA ILE A 126 -73.72 -45.82 -4.31
C ILE A 126 -72.39 -45.24 -4.77
N GLU A 127 -72.44 -44.30 -5.71
CA GLU A 127 -71.26 -43.50 -6.02
C GLU A 127 -70.88 -42.72 -4.77
N ASN A 128 -69.75 -43.11 -4.16
CA ASN A 128 -69.05 -42.21 -3.27
C ASN A 128 -68.55 -41.07 -4.16
N ALA A 129 -69.33 -39.99 -4.24
CA ALA A 129 -68.82 -38.71 -4.64
C ALA A 129 -67.78 -38.34 -3.59
N PHE A 130 -66.54 -38.81 -3.78
CA PHE A 130 -65.43 -38.19 -3.11
C PHE A 130 -65.51 -36.72 -3.49
N GLU A 131 -65.62 -35.84 -2.49
CA GLU A 131 -65.38 -34.43 -2.72
C GLU A 131 -63.95 -34.33 -3.26
N ASN A 132 -63.84 -34.34 -4.59
CA ASN A 132 -62.56 -34.46 -5.27
C ASN A 132 -61.68 -33.22 -5.04
N ASN A 133 -62.27 -32.14 -4.55
CA ASN A 133 -61.59 -30.90 -4.25
C ASN A 133 -61.85 -30.53 -2.80
N PHE A 134 -60.81 -30.71 -2.00
CA PHE A 134 -60.70 -30.11 -0.67
C PHE A 134 -59.49 -29.16 -0.72
N GLY A 135 -59.54 -28.08 0.06
CA GLY A 135 -58.50 -27.07 0.17
C GLY A 135 -57.49 -27.37 1.28
N THR A 136 -56.28 -26.87 1.09
CA THR A 136 -55.30 -26.70 2.18
C THR A 136 -55.12 -25.22 2.45
N TYR A 137 -54.97 -24.86 3.72
CA TYR A 137 -54.90 -23.47 4.15
C TYR A 137 -53.72 -23.29 5.08
N ILE A 138 -52.94 -22.24 4.85
CA ILE A 138 -51.94 -21.77 5.81
C ILE A 138 -52.71 -20.99 6.87
N ARG A 139 -52.63 -21.44 8.12
CA ARG A 139 -53.41 -20.92 9.25
C ARG A 139 -52.67 -19.86 10.04
N ASN A 140 -51.35 -20.01 10.14
CA ASN A 140 -50.50 -19.05 10.83
C ASN A 140 -49.11 -19.03 10.21
N VAL A 141 -48.53 -17.84 10.11
CA VAL A 141 -47.09 -17.67 9.91
C VAL A 141 -46.56 -16.78 11.04
N SER A 142 -45.55 -17.27 11.75
CA SER A 142 -44.94 -16.58 12.88
C SER A 142 -43.42 -16.58 12.81
N ILE A 143 -42.80 -15.51 13.31
CA ILE A 143 -41.35 -15.39 13.49
C ILE A 143 -40.93 -16.09 14.78
N THR A 144 -39.86 -16.88 14.74
CA THR A 144 -39.34 -17.66 15.89
C THR A 144 -37.93 -17.23 16.37
N SER A 145 -37.28 -16.26 15.72
CA SER A 145 -35.89 -15.88 16.02
C SER A 145 -35.68 -15.24 17.40
N ASP A 146 -36.33 -14.10 17.69
CA ASP A 146 -36.07 -13.28 18.89
C ASP A 146 -37.34 -12.90 19.68
N ALA A 147 -38.49 -12.82 19.01
CA ALA A 147 -39.79 -12.58 19.62
C ALA A 147 -40.87 -13.31 18.82
N ASP A 148 -41.69 -14.10 19.50
CA ASP A 148 -42.86 -14.74 18.90
C ASP A 148 -43.80 -13.65 18.38
N SER A 149 -43.82 -13.48 17.06
CA SER A 149 -44.66 -12.50 16.39
C SER A 149 -45.40 -13.15 15.24
N THR A 150 -46.72 -13.01 15.23
CA THR A 150 -47.57 -13.51 14.14
C THR A 150 -47.59 -12.48 13.02
N ILE A 151 -47.14 -12.87 11.83
CA ILE A 151 -47.14 -12.03 10.63
C ILE A 151 -48.33 -12.33 9.71
N PHE A 152 -48.94 -13.51 9.85
CA PHE A 152 -50.15 -13.89 9.13
C PHE A 152 -51.04 -14.80 9.96
N GLY A 153 -52.32 -14.47 10.07
CA GLY A 153 -53.33 -15.19 10.87
C GLY A 153 -54.35 -15.99 10.04
N GLY A 154 -53.98 -16.40 8.83
CA GLY A 154 -54.72 -17.40 8.07
C GLY A 154 -55.80 -16.91 7.11
N ASN A 155 -55.95 -15.59 6.92
CA ASN A 155 -56.87 -15.01 5.93
C ASN A 155 -56.29 -13.74 5.32
N PHE A 156 -56.34 -13.61 4.00
CA PHE A 156 -56.01 -12.37 3.31
C PHE A 156 -57.26 -11.51 3.16
N LYS A 157 -57.08 -10.17 3.18
CA LYS A 157 -58.16 -9.21 3.01
C LYS A 157 -57.86 -8.24 1.89
N ARG A 158 -58.85 -7.95 1.04
CA ARG A 158 -58.79 -6.87 0.05
C ARG A 158 -60.06 -6.03 0.20
N GLY A 159 -59.92 -4.85 0.82
CA GLY A 159 -61.07 -4.10 1.35
C GLY A 159 -61.75 -4.91 2.46
N ASP A 160 -63.08 -5.04 2.38
CA ASP A 160 -63.88 -5.81 3.35
C ASP A 160 -63.98 -7.32 3.02
N ASN A 161 -63.46 -7.74 1.86
CA ASN A 161 -63.58 -9.12 1.40
C ASN A 161 -62.39 -9.98 1.84
N ILE A 162 -62.69 -11.21 2.27
CA ILE A 162 -61.69 -12.27 2.49
C ILE A 162 -61.39 -12.92 1.14
N ILE A 163 -60.10 -13.08 0.85
CA ILE A 163 -59.62 -13.73 -0.38
C ILE A 163 -58.74 -14.93 -0.01
N ALA A 164 -58.76 -15.96 -0.86
CA ALA A 164 -58.05 -17.22 -0.61
C ALA A 164 -56.53 -17.10 -0.87
N ASN A 165 -56.15 -16.38 -1.92
CA ASN A 165 -54.76 -16.25 -2.36
C ASN A 165 -54.17 -14.92 -1.90
N GLN A 166 -52.87 -14.95 -1.57
CA GLN A 166 -52.11 -13.76 -1.22
C GLN A 166 -52.05 -12.79 -2.40
N PRO A 167 -52.42 -11.52 -2.21
CA PRO A 167 -52.12 -10.46 -3.16
C PRO A 167 -50.62 -10.20 -3.31
N ASP A 168 -50.17 -9.88 -4.52
CA ASP A 168 -48.77 -9.53 -4.80
C ASP A 168 -48.25 -8.36 -3.92
N ASP A 169 -49.14 -7.43 -3.54
CA ASP A 169 -48.83 -6.26 -2.71
C ASP A 169 -48.86 -6.54 -1.20
N GLN A 170 -49.21 -7.76 -0.78
CA GLN A 170 -49.28 -8.19 0.62
C GLN A 170 -48.21 -9.22 1.00
N ALA A 171 -47.17 -9.39 0.18
CA ALA A 171 -45.98 -10.14 0.57
C ALA A 171 -45.21 -9.37 1.66
N PRO A 172 -45.05 -9.89 2.88
CA PRO A 172 -44.29 -9.20 3.91
C PRO A 172 -42.80 -9.19 3.57
N VAL A 173 -42.18 -8.03 3.82
CA VAL A 173 -40.74 -7.84 3.75
C VAL A 173 -40.18 -7.87 5.16
N LEU A 174 -39.37 -8.86 5.47
CA LEU A 174 -38.82 -9.14 6.79
C LEU A 174 -37.36 -8.67 6.86
N GLY A 175 -36.98 -8.08 7.99
CA GLY A 175 -35.57 -7.80 8.27
C GLY A 175 -34.79 -9.09 8.52
N TYR A 176 -33.46 -9.07 8.27
CA TYR A 176 -32.61 -10.25 8.41
C TYR A 176 -32.66 -10.94 9.79
N ASN A 177 -32.93 -10.21 10.87
CA ASN A 177 -33.06 -10.79 12.21
C ASN A 177 -34.32 -11.66 12.36
N ASN A 178 -35.33 -11.47 11.51
CA ASN A 178 -36.60 -12.20 11.51
C ASN A 178 -36.60 -13.32 10.46
N ASN A 179 -35.47 -14.02 10.32
CA ASN A 179 -35.26 -15.04 9.30
C ASN A 179 -35.57 -16.49 9.73
N SER A 180 -36.21 -16.67 10.89
CA SER A 180 -36.73 -17.96 11.31
C SER A 180 -38.25 -17.87 11.37
N LEU A 181 -38.92 -18.73 10.60
CA LEU A 181 -40.34 -18.70 10.35
C LEU A 181 -40.96 -20.08 10.59
N LYS A 182 -42.09 -20.07 11.28
CA LYS A 182 -42.94 -21.24 11.50
C LYS A 182 -44.26 -21.07 10.76
N PHE A 183 -44.58 -22.06 9.96
CA PHE A 183 -45.81 -22.17 9.19
C PHE A 183 -46.69 -23.24 9.84
N THR A 184 -47.96 -22.92 10.11
CA THR A 184 -48.96 -23.92 10.46
C THR A 184 -50.03 -23.97 9.39
N TYR A 185 -50.50 -25.16 9.08
CA TYR A 185 -51.41 -25.41 7.97
C TYR A 185 -52.41 -26.52 8.31
N SER A 186 -53.53 -26.51 7.59
CA SER A 186 -54.61 -27.49 7.77
C SER A 186 -55.35 -27.73 6.47
N ALA A 187 -55.98 -28.89 6.33
CA ALA A 187 -56.91 -29.18 5.26
C ALA A 187 -58.37 -29.08 5.73
N ASP A 188 -59.30 -28.74 4.83
CA ASP A 188 -60.75 -28.74 5.09
C ASP A 188 -61.40 -30.12 4.86
N PHE A 189 -60.70 -31.19 5.27
CA PHE A 189 -61.22 -32.55 5.22
C PHE A 189 -61.43 -33.08 6.65
N MET A 190 -62.70 -33.20 7.07
CA MET A 190 -63.03 -33.58 8.45
C MET A 190 -63.00 -35.09 8.70
N ASP A 191 -63.27 -35.90 7.68
CA ASP A 191 -63.35 -37.35 7.79
C ASP A 191 -61.96 -37.97 8.06
N ASN A 192 -61.73 -38.58 9.23
CA ASN A 192 -60.41 -39.14 9.60
C ASN A 192 -59.28 -38.11 9.42
N PHE A 193 -59.46 -36.90 9.96
CA PHE A 193 -58.49 -35.82 9.85
C PHE A 193 -57.07 -36.22 10.32
N ASP A 194 -56.97 -37.14 11.28
CA ASP A 194 -55.76 -37.70 11.85
C ASP A 194 -54.91 -38.49 10.84
N LYS A 195 -55.55 -38.97 9.76
CA LYS A 195 -54.90 -39.67 8.65
C LYS A 195 -54.59 -38.76 7.46
N THR A 196 -54.77 -37.45 7.60
CA THR A 196 -54.37 -36.49 6.56
C THR A 196 -52.86 -36.29 6.59
N GLU A 197 -52.24 -36.44 5.44
CA GLU A 197 -50.81 -36.18 5.24
C GLU A 197 -50.62 -34.88 4.46
N TYR A 198 -49.48 -34.24 4.66
CA TYR A 198 -49.10 -32.99 4.03
C TYR A 198 -47.75 -33.13 3.33
N GLN A 199 -47.62 -32.39 2.24
CA GLN A 199 -46.35 -32.10 1.60
C GLN A 199 -46.16 -30.59 1.56
N PHE A 200 -44.94 -30.16 1.82
CA PHE A 200 -44.55 -28.77 1.74
C PHE A 200 -43.30 -28.60 0.90
N PHE A 201 -43.10 -27.38 0.43
CA PHE A 201 -41.98 -27.00 -0.41
C PHE A 201 -41.69 -25.51 -0.22
N LEU A 202 -40.46 -25.15 0.14
CA LEU A 202 -40.03 -23.74 0.20
C LEU A 202 -39.24 -23.38 -1.06
N GLU A 203 -39.92 -22.76 -2.02
CA GLU A 203 -39.30 -22.24 -3.24
C GLU A 203 -38.29 -21.14 -2.87
N GLY A 204 -37.06 -21.24 -3.41
CA GLY A 204 -35.94 -20.38 -3.04
C GLY A 204 -35.00 -20.98 -1.98
N PHE A 205 -35.39 -22.08 -1.33
CA PHE A 205 -34.56 -22.81 -0.36
C PHE A 205 -34.36 -24.30 -0.74
N GLU A 206 -35.45 -24.97 -1.13
CA GLU A 206 -35.47 -26.38 -1.52
C GLU A 206 -35.66 -26.52 -3.05
N SER A 207 -35.46 -27.72 -3.59
CA SER A 207 -35.72 -28.03 -5.02
C SER A 207 -36.89 -28.98 -5.27
N ASN A 208 -37.30 -29.78 -4.27
CA ASN A 208 -38.35 -30.78 -4.39
C ASN A 208 -39.31 -30.70 -3.20
N TRP A 209 -40.53 -31.21 -3.39
CA TRP A 209 -41.49 -31.42 -2.31
C TRP A 209 -40.94 -32.34 -1.23
N SER A 210 -41.35 -32.11 0.02
CA SER A 210 -41.08 -33.01 1.13
C SER A 210 -41.73 -34.39 0.90
N PRO A 211 -41.31 -35.44 1.62
CA PRO A 211 -42.14 -36.63 1.79
C PRO A 211 -43.50 -36.28 2.42
N TRP A 212 -44.50 -37.13 2.19
CA TRP A 212 -45.79 -37.04 2.88
C TRP A 212 -45.60 -37.24 4.39
N SER A 213 -46.23 -36.38 5.20
CA SER A 213 -46.14 -36.44 6.66
C SER A 213 -47.41 -35.92 7.32
N SER A 214 -47.80 -36.47 8.47
CA SER A 214 -48.92 -35.97 9.28
C SER A 214 -48.60 -34.70 10.08
N GLN A 215 -47.41 -34.11 9.91
CA GLN A 215 -47.03 -32.86 10.57
C GLN A 215 -47.82 -31.68 10.02
N ILE A 216 -48.52 -30.95 10.90
CA ILE A 216 -49.35 -29.77 10.59
C ILE A 216 -48.58 -28.44 10.67
N GLU A 217 -47.28 -28.51 10.92
CA GLU A 217 -46.42 -27.36 11.04
C GLU A 217 -45.04 -27.63 10.47
N LYS A 218 -44.42 -26.58 9.93
CA LYS A 218 -43.06 -26.60 9.43
C LYS A 218 -42.33 -25.35 9.87
N GLU A 219 -41.15 -25.53 10.44
CA GLU A 219 -40.26 -24.45 10.82
C GLU A 219 -39.02 -24.43 9.91
N TYR A 220 -38.65 -23.24 9.48
CA TYR A 220 -37.40 -22.93 8.80
C TYR A 220 -36.63 -21.93 9.66
N THR A 221 -35.35 -22.20 9.90
CA THR A 221 -34.48 -21.34 10.71
C THR A 221 -33.35 -20.80 9.87
N ASN A 222 -32.84 -19.61 10.24
CA ASN A 222 -31.67 -18.99 9.63
C ASN A 222 -31.76 -18.86 8.09
N LEU A 223 -32.92 -18.48 7.57
CA LEU A 223 -33.07 -18.22 6.14
C LEU A 223 -32.14 -17.07 5.70
N PHE A 224 -31.59 -17.20 4.50
CA PHE A 224 -30.75 -16.16 3.90
C PHE A 224 -31.60 -15.03 3.32
N GLU A 225 -30.93 -13.96 2.90
CA GLU A 225 -31.57 -12.91 2.14
C GLU A 225 -32.09 -13.41 0.78
N GLY A 226 -33.34 -13.09 0.46
CA GLY A 226 -33.97 -13.58 -0.75
C GLY A 226 -35.49 -13.54 -0.72
N TYR A 227 -36.08 -13.93 -1.85
CA TYR A 227 -37.51 -14.06 -2.03
C TYR A 227 -37.89 -15.54 -1.96
N TYR A 228 -38.93 -15.85 -1.19
CA TYR A 228 -39.35 -17.21 -0.90
C TYR A 228 -40.85 -17.39 -1.12
N ILE A 229 -41.25 -18.59 -1.54
CA ILE A 229 -42.67 -19.00 -1.60
C ILE A 229 -42.81 -20.34 -0.88
N PHE A 230 -43.48 -20.32 0.28
CA PHE A 230 -43.87 -21.54 0.97
C PHE A 230 -45.12 -22.11 0.31
N ARG A 231 -45.06 -23.36 -0.15
CA ARG A 231 -46.14 -24.08 -0.81
C ARG A 231 -46.51 -25.30 0.02
N VAL A 232 -47.80 -25.58 0.15
CA VAL A 232 -48.29 -26.74 0.89
C VAL A 232 -49.53 -27.34 0.22
N LYS A 233 -49.59 -28.66 0.21
CA LYS A 233 -50.77 -29.44 -0.18
C LYS A 233 -50.97 -30.61 0.78
N ALA A 234 -52.17 -31.14 0.80
CA ALA A 234 -52.57 -32.23 1.65
C ALA A 234 -53.05 -33.42 0.82
N LYS A 235 -53.02 -34.61 1.41
CA LYS A 235 -53.56 -35.84 0.86
C LYS A 235 -54.39 -36.51 1.93
N ASN A 236 -55.64 -36.79 1.62
CA ASN A 236 -56.57 -37.41 2.57
C ASN A 236 -56.41 -38.94 2.60
N ILE A 237 -57.18 -39.60 3.47
CA ILE A 237 -57.19 -41.07 3.61
C ILE A 237 -57.52 -41.82 2.31
N ASN A 238 -58.20 -41.17 1.36
CA ASN A 238 -58.56 -41.76 0.07
C ASN A 238 -57.46 -41.51 -1.00
N ASN A 239 -56.28 -41.03 -0.62
CA ASN A 239 -55.19 -40.64 -1.50
C ASN A 239 -55.54 -39.54 -2.51
N ILE A 240 -56.57 -38.73 -2.21
CA ILE A 240 -56.92 -37.56 -3.02
C ILE A 240 -56.07 -36.40 -2.52
N GLU A 241 -55.43 -35.69 -3.44
CA GLU A 241 -54.64 -34.49 -3.16
C GLU A 241 -55.53 -33.24 -3.16
N SER A 242 -55.23 -32.30 -2.27
CA SER A 242 -55.90 -31.00 -2.21
C SER A 242 -55.38 -30.03 -3.26
N SER A 243 -56.08 -28.90 -3.40
CA SER A 243 -55.50 -27.73 -4.07
C SER A 243 -54.31 -27.18 -3.28
N GLU A 244 -53.21 -26.89 -3.98
CA GLU A 244 -52.03 -26.25 -3.42
C GLU A 244 -52.33 -24.82 -2.94
N THR A 245 -51.78 -24.47 -1.78
CA THR A 245 -51.80 -23.11 -1.23
C THR A 245 -50.39 -22.60 -1.02
N SER A 246 -50.18 -21.31 -1.26
CA SER A 246 -48.87 -20.66 -1.20
C SER A 246 -48.86 -19.39 -0.35
N TYR A 247 -47.68 -19.08 0.19
CA TYR A 247 -47.39 -17.87 0.96
C TYR A 247 -45.99 -17.35 0.62
N ALA A 248 -45.94 -16.18 -0.01
CA ALA A 248 -44.73 -15.48 -0.40
C ALA A 248 -44.26 -14.49 0.67
N PHE A 249 -42.94 -14.35 0.80
CA PHE A 249 -42.28 -13.38 1.69
C PHE A 249 -40.85 -13.09 1.21
N GLU A 250 -40.30 -11.94 1.62
CA GLU A 250 -38.91 -11.55 1.31
C GLU A 250 -38.12 -11.33 2.60
N ILE A 251 -36.86 -11.77 2.63
CA ILE A 251 -35.91 -11.50 3.71
C ILE A 251 -34.85 -10.53 3.19
N LEU A 252 -34.75 -9.36 3.82
CA LEU A 252 -33.78 -8.33 3.48
C LEU A 252 -32.35 -8.75 3.89
N PRO A 253 -31.32 -8.29 3.17
CA PRO A 253 -29.94 -8.48 3.57
C PRO A 253 -29.63 -7.81 4.92
N PRO A 254 -28.67 -8.33 5.68
CA PRO A 254 -28.22 -7.67 6.90
C PRO A 254 -27.60 -6.32 6.57
N TRP A 255 -27.65 -5.38 7.52
CA TRP A 255 -27.23 -3.98 7.30
C TRP A 255 -25.80 -3.84 6.74
N TYR A 256 -24.87 -4.71 7.15
CA TYR A 256 -23.47 -4.73 6.71
C TYR A 256 -23.25 -5.33 5.31
N ARG A 257 -24.27 -5.97 4.71
CA ARG A 257 -24.28 -6.44 3.31
C ARG A 257 -25.17 -5.59 2.41
N SER A 258 -25.71 -4.48 2.92
CA SER A 258 -26.49 -3.55 2.11
C SER A 258 -25.62 -2.84 1.07
N LYS A 259 -26.22 -2.40 -0.05
CA LYS A 259 -25.51 -1.60 -1.09
C LYS A 259 -24.84 -0.34 -0.50
N LEU A 260 -25.48 0.28 0.49
CA LEU A 260 -24.92 1.44 1.21
C LEU A 260 -23.70 1.06 2.06
N ALA A 261 -23.68 -0.11 2.68
CA ALA A 261 -22.52 -0.58 3.43
C ALA A 261 -21.29 -0.76 2.52
N TYR A 262 -21.48 -1.32 1.31
CA TYR A 262 -20.39 -1.41 0.32
C TYR A 262 -19.85 -0.04 -0.09
N VAL A 263 -20.72 0.96 -0.27
CA VAL A 263 -20.29 2.35 -0.53
C VAL A 263 -19.48 2.90 0.65
N ALA A 264 -19.93 2.68 1.89
CA ALA A 264 -19.20 3.10 3.08
C ALA A 264 -17.83 2.42 3.21
N TYR A 265 -17.72 1.13 2.90
CA TYR A 265 -16.43 0.41 2.86
C TYR A 265 -15.48 1.01 1.84
N LEU A 266 -15.99 1.38 0.66
CA LEU A 266 -15.20 2.03 -0.38
C LEU A 266 -14.67 3.40 0.09
N ILE A 267 -15.50 4.20 0.77
CA ILE A 267 -15.10 5.48 1.36
C ILE A 267 -14.04 5.29 2.45
N ILE A 268 -14.20 4.30 3.32
CA ILE A 268 -13.22 3.99 4.37
C ILE A 268 -11.87 3.60 3.75
N ILE A 269 -11.87 2.72 2.75
CA ILE A 269 -10.66 2.32 2.02
C ILE A 269 -10.01 3.53 1.36
N ALA A 270 -10.79 4.37 0.66
CA ALA A 270 -10.28 5.58 0.03
C ALA A 270 -9.65 6.50 1.08
N THR A 271 -10.30 6.70 2.23
CA THR A 271 -9.78 7.51 3.34
C THR A 271 -8.45 6.97 3.87
N PHE A 272 -8.34 5.66 4.07
CA PHE A 272 -7.08 5.02 4.48
C PHE A 272 -5.97 5.23 3.45
N ILE A 273 -6.27 5.09 2.16
CA ILE A 273 -5.33 5.35 1.07
C ILE A 273 -4.87 6.82 1.11
N THR A 274 -5.79 7.78 1.26
CA THR A 274 -5.46 9.21 1.33
C THR A 274 -4.57 9.51 2.55
N ILE A 275 -4.88 8.95 3.72
CA ILE A 275 -4.07 9.10 4.94
C ILE A 275 -2.67 8.51 4.71
N ALA A 276 -2.57 7.30 4.12
CA ALA A 276 -1.30 6.68 3.82
C ALA A 276 -0.44 7.54 2.87
N ILE A 277 -1.05 8.08 1.81
CA ILE A 277 -0.38 9.01 0.87
C ILE A 277 0.14 10.25 1.61
N VAL A 278 -0.68 10.86 2.49
CA VAL A 278 -0.28 12.04 3.27
C VAL A 278 0.88 11.72 4.23
N ILE A 279 0.86 10.55 4.88
CA ILE A 279 1.95 10.12 5.78
C ILE A 279 3.24 9.89 4.98
N ILE A 280 3.16 9.22 3.83
CA ILE A 280 4.31 8.96 2.96
C ILE A 280 4.89 10.27 2.43
N ASP A 281 4.04 11.20 1.96
CA ASP A 281 4.47 12.51 1.47
C ASP A 281 5.12 13.36 2.57
N ARG A 282 4.57 13.35 3.80
CA ARG A 282 5.18 14.01 4.96
C ARG A 282 6.56 13.44 5.27
N LYS A 283 6.69 12.11 5.35
CA LYS A 283 7.98 11.45 5.57
C LYS A 283 8.98 11.77 4.45
N TYR A 284 8.53 11.74 3.20
CA TYR A 284 9.36 12.08 2.04
C TYR A 284 9.88 13.52 2.11
N LYS A 285 9.01 14.48 2.45
CA LYS A 285 9.38 15.89 2.64
C LYS A 285 10.37 16.10 3.78
N GLU A 286 10.19 15.40 4.90
CA GLU A 286 11.12 15.45 6.04
C GLU A 286 12.50 14.86 5.68
N SER A 287 12.53 13.69 5.04
CA SER A 287 13.76 13.09 4.55
C SER A 287 14.47 14.01 3.57
N LYS A 288 13.74 14.63 2.62
CA LYS A 288 14.29 15.60 1.67
C LYS A 288 14.90 16.82 2.36
N ARG A 289 14.20 17.42 3.33
CA ARG A 289 14.73 18.55 4.13
C ARG A 289 16.00 18.17 4.90
N SER A 290 16.05 16.98 5.49
CA SER A 290 17.23 16.51 6.21
C SER A 290 18.43 16.30 5.28
N PHE A 291 18.18 15.83 4.06
CA PHE A 291 19.20 15.66 3.03
C PHE A 291 19.70 17.01 2.50
N GLU A 292 18.79 17.94 2.20
CA GLU A 292 19.14 19.31 1.80
C GLU A 292 19.95 20.03 2.89
N LYS A 293 19.56 19.88 4.16
CA LYS A 293 20.31 20.45 5.28
C LYS A 293 21.72 19.83 5.42
N LYS A 294 21.86 18.52 5.26
CA LYS A 294 23.18 17.86 5.24
C LYS A 294 24.05 18.37 4.09
N LYS A 295 23.48 18.48 2.89
CA LYS A 295 24.18 19.02 1.72
C LYS A 295 24.63 20.47 1.96
N GLN A 296 23.78 21.29 2.58
CA GLN A 296 24.16 22.67 2.90
C GLN A 296 25.29 22.72 3.93
N LEU A 297 25.22 21.90 4.99
CA LEU A 297 26.29 21.83 5.99
C LEU A 297 27.62 21.38 5.37
N GLU A 298 27.59 20.43 4.44
CA GLU A 298 28.79 19.98 3.72
C GLU A 298 29.36 21.08 2.81
N VAL A 299 28.51 21.84 2.12
CA VAL A 299 28.93 23.01 1.34
C VAL A 299 29.53 24.08 2.26
N ASP A 300 28.89 24.40 3.38
CA ASP A 300 29.38 25.37 4.35
C ASP A 300 30.73 24.93 4.97
N GLU A 301 30.91 23.63 5.21
CA GLU A 301 32.18 23.06 5.68
C GLU A 301 33.29 23.19 4.63
N ILE A 302 32.99 22.86 3.37
CA ILE A 302 33.92 23.03 2.24
C ILE A 302 34.30 24.52 2.10
N ASP A 303 33.33 25.43 2.14
CA ASP A 303 33.58 26.87 2.04
C ASP A 303 34.42 27.40 3.21
N SER A 304 34.17 26.93 4.43
CA SER A 304 34.96 27.30 5.61
C SER A 304 36.42 26.84 5.48
N LYS A 305 36.63 25.62 4.97
CA LYS A 305 37.95 25.03 4.74
C LYS A 305 38.67 25.70 3.57
N LEU A 306 37.95 26.06 2.52
CA LEU A 306 38.48 26.83 1.40
C LEU A 306 38.91 28.22 1.89
N LYS A 307 38.10 28.87 2.72
CA LYS A 307 38.44 30.17 3.33
C LYS A 307 39.70 30.09 4.20
N SER A 308 39.84 29.09 5.07
CA SER A 308 41.05 28.93 5.90
C SER A 308 42.30 28.70 5.04
N VAL A 309 42.23 27.84 4.02
CA VAL A 309 43.33 27.60 3.09
C VAL A 309 43.70 28.86 2.30
N THR A 310 42.71 29.63 1.82
CA THR A 310 42.97 30.91 1.13
C THR A 310 43.62 31.94 2.05
N GLN A 311 43.26 31.98 3.33
CA GLN A 311 43.87 32.88 4.31
C GLN A 311 45.31 32.48 4.63
N GLU A 312 45.58 31.18 4.85
CA GLU A 312 46.94 30.66 5.07
C GLU A 312 47.84 30.92 3.87
N THR A 313 47.34 30.68 2.66
CA THR A 313 48.09 30.94 1.41
C THR A 313 48.38 32.42 1.23
N THR A 314 47.40 33.31 1.51
CA THR A 314 47.59 34.76 1.44
C THR A 314 48.64 35.25 2.45
N GLN A 315 48.56 34.80 3.71
CA GLN A 315 49.57 35.13 4.73
C GLN A 315 50.96 34.66 4.33
N LYS A 316 51.06 33.46 3.74
CA LYS A 316 52.34 32.93 3.25
C LYS A 316 52.91 33.74 2.09
N ILE A 317 52.05 34.20 1.18
CA ILE A 317 52.44 35.10 0.08
C ILE A 317 52.95 36.44 0.61
N GLU A 318 52.25 37.06 1.57
CA GLU A 318 52.66 38.32 2.18
C GLU A 318 54.01 38.20 2.88
N LYS A 319 54.20 37.12 3.65
CA LYS A 319 55.48 36.83 4.32
C LYS A 319 56.63 36.70 3.33
N LEU A 320 56.47 35.87 2.28
CA LEU A 320 57.48 35.69 1.24
C LEU A 320 57.79 36.99 0.50
N LYS A 321 56.78 37.85 0.28
CA LYS A 321 56.97 39.16 -0.34
C LYS A 321 57.79 40.11 0.54
N SER A 322 57.54 40.11 1.85
CA SER A 322 58.30 40.91 2.81
C SER A 322 59.75 40.44 2.92
N GLU A 323 59.98 39.13 3.03
CA GLU A 323 61.32 38.53 3.08
C GLU A 323 62.13 38.89 1.83
N LYS A 324 61.52 38.77 0.64
CA LYS A 324 62.16 39.16 -0.63
C LYS A 324 62.55 40.64 -0.66
N LEU A 325 61.67 41.53 -0.22
CA LEU A 325 61.92 42.98 -0.24
C LEU A 325 63.09 43.35 0.68
N GLN A 326 63.16 42.70 1.85
CA GLN A 326 64.22 42.95 2.83
C GLN A 326 65.59 42.50 2.32
N SER A 327 65.67 41.32 1.68
CA SER A 327 66.90 40.86 1.03
C SER A 327 67.38 41.79 -0.09
N GLU A 328 66.45 42.40 -0.86
CA GLU A 328 66.81 43.33 -1.93
C GLU A 328 67.43 44.63 -1.39
N VAL A 329 66.93 45.14 -0.26
CA VAL A 329 67.50 46.32 0.43
C VAL A 329 68.89 46.02 0.97
N GLU A 330 69.08 44.87 1.61
CA GLU A 330 70.38 44.48 2.16
C GLU A 330 71.47 44.36 1.08
N LEU A 331 71.14 43.73 -0.06
CA LEU A 331 72.06 43.65 -1.20
C LEU A 331 72.51 45.03 -1.70
N LYS A 332 71.58 45.99 -1.78
CA LYS A 332 71.89 47.36 -2.25
C LYS A 332 72.79 48.13 -1.28
N ASN A 333 72.65 47.92 0.03
CA ASN A 333 73.52 48.52 1.03
C ASN A 333 74.96 47.98 0.96
N VAL A 334 75.11 46.67 0.74
CA VAL A 334 76.44 46.04 0.56
C VAL A 334 77.14 46.58 -0.69
N GLU A 335 76.41 46.70 -1.81
CA GLU A 335 76.96 47.28 -3.05
C GLU A 335 77.48 48.72 -2.82
N LEU A 336 76.73 49.56 -2.10
CA LEU A 336 77.11 50.95 -1.80
C LEU A 336 78.36 51.03 -0.91
N ALA A 337 78.43 50.22 0.15
CA ALA A 337 79.55 50.19 1.07
C ALA A 337 80.86 49.76 0.37
N SER A 338 80.79 48.73 -0.48
CA SER A 338 81.94 48.24 -1.25
C SER A 338 82.47 49.29 -2.23
N SER A 339 81.57 50.00 -2.95
CA SER A 339 81.96 51.08 -3.85
C SER A 339 82.64 52.24 -3.13
N THR A 340 82.10 52.64 -1.97
CA THR A 340 82.67 53.74 -1.16
C THR A 340 84.06 53.40 -0.63
N MET A 341 84.28 52.17 -0.15
CA MET A 341 85.57 51.74 0.38
C MET A 341 86.66 51.68 -0.70
N ASN A 342 86.32 51.23 -1.92
CA ASN A 342 87.25 51.23 -3.04
C ASN A 342 87.72 52.65 -3.42
N LEU A 343 86.84 53.64 -3.34
CA LEU A 343 87.18 55.04 -3.58
C LEU A 343 88.14 55.60 -2.51
N ILE A 344 87.92 55.28 -1.23
CA ILE A 344 88.79 55.71 -0.12
C ILE A 344 90.22 55.14 -0.32
N ASN A 345 90.33 53.83 -0.54
CA ASN A 345 91.62 53.16 -0.69
C ASN A 345 92.42 53.68 -1.90
N LYS A 346 91.74 53.96 -3.02
CA LYS A 346 92.35 54.55 -4.21
C LYS A 346 92.96 55.93 -3.91
N ASN A 347 92.23 56.78 -3.19
CA ASN A 347 92.69 58.13 -2.85
C ASN A 347 93.84 58.14 -1.83
N GLU A 348 93.83 57.24 -0.84
CA GLU A 348 94.95 57.07 0.09
C GLU A 348 96.23 56.63 -0.64
N PHE A 349 96.11 55.64 -1.54
CA PHE A 349 97.25 55.14 -2.30
C PHE A 349 97.88 56.22 -3.17
N ILE A 350 97.07 56.98 -3.91
CA ILE A 350 97.58 58.07 -4.76
C ILE A 350 98.21 59.19 -3.91
N SER A 351 97.59 59.52 -2.76
CA SER A 351 98.16 60.49 -1.81
C SER A 351 99.53 60.04 -1.28
N SER A 352 99.70 58.75 -1.01
CA SER A 352 100.97 58.18 -0.57
C SER A 352 102.07 58.28 -1.65
N ILE A 353 101.73 58.01 -2.92
CA ILE A 353 102.64 58.14 -4.05
C ILE A 353 103.09 59.60 -4.20
N LYS A 354 102.14 60.55 -4.11
CA LYS A 354 102.44 61.99 -4.17
C LYS A 354 103.40 62.43 -3.07
N SER A 355 103.18 61.98 -1.83
CA SER A 355 104.05 62.26 -0.69
C SER A 355 105.48 61.74 -0.95
N ASN A 356 105.60 60.52 -1.46
CA ASN A 356 106.89 59.92 -1.79
C ASN A 356 107.60 60.71 -2.91
N LEU A 357 106.89 61.07 -3.98
CA LEU A 357 107.44 61.86 -5.09
C LEU A 357 107.90 63.26 -4.65
N THR A 358 107.12 63.96 -3.82
CA THR A 358 107.52 65.27 -3.26
C THR A 358 108.71 65.17 -2.32
N SER A 359 108.83 64.08 -1.56
CA SER A 359 110.00 63.83 -0.70
C SER A 359 111.28 63.60 -1.52
N ILE A 360 111.19 62.91 -2.66
CA ILE A 360 112.31 62.68 -3.58
C ILE A 360 112.70 63.99 -4.30
N SER A 361 111.71 64.77 -4.73
CA SER A 361 111.92 66.09 -5.33
C SER A 361 112.71 67.02 -4.41
N LYS A 362 112.36 67.07 -3.11
CA LYS A 362 113.07 67.90 -2.11
C LYS A 362 114.52 67.47 -1.83
N LYS A 363 114.89 66.22 -2.12
CA LYS A 363 116.22 65.65 -1.85
C LYS A 363 117.14 65.63 -3.08
N SER A 364 116.61 65.86 -4.28
CA SER A 364 117.40 65.82 -5.52
C SER A 364 118.18 67.12 -5.73
N LYS A 365 119.42 67.02 -6.21
CA LYS A 365 120.26 68.18 -6.60
C LYS A 365 120.25 68.47 -8.11
N SER A 366 119.58 67.64 -8.92
CA SER A 366 119.46 67.83 -10.37
C SER A 366 118.18 68.61 -10.72
N GLN A 367 118.35 69.80 -11.31
CA GLN A 367 117.25 70.70 -11.66
C GLN A 367 116.30 70.09 -12.71
N GLU A 368 116.81 69.23 -13.58
CA GLU A 368 116.04 68.55 -14.63
C GLU A 368 115.11 67.47 -14.02
N VAL A 369 115.63 66.71 -13.04
CA VAL A 369 114.86 65.70 -12.29
C VAL A 369 113.77 66.36 -11.44
N ILE A 370 114.04 67.51 -10.82
CA ILE A 370 113.02 68.26 -10.07
C ILE A 370 111.89 68.71 -11.00
N LYS A 371 112.21 69.13 -12.23
CA LYS A 371 111.22 69.60 -13.20
C LYS A 371 110.36 68.45 -13.75
N GLU A 372 110.95 67.31 -14.07
CA GLU A 372 110.21 66.11 -14.51
C GLU A 372 109.36 65.51 -13.38
N LEU A 373 109.87 65.43 -12.15
CA LEU A 373 109.07 65.03 -10.99
C LEU A 373 107.93 66.02 -10.70
N GLY A 374 108.16 67.31 -10.95
CA GLY A 374 107.12 68.35 -10.90
C GLY A 374 106.02 68.16 -11.95
N LYS A 375 106.34 67.65 -13.14
CA LYS A 375 105.33 67.31 -14.15
C LYS A 375 104.50 66.10 -13.73
N ILE A 376 105.14 65.05 -13.20
CA ILE A 376 104.44 63.85 -12.72
C ILE A 376 103.52 64.17 -11.54
N THR A 377 103.96 64.99 -10.57
CA THR A 377 103.08 65.43 -9.48
C THR A 377 101.92 66.30 -9.99
N HIS A 378 102.14 67.10 -11.03
CA HIS A 378 101.08 67.89 -11.65
C HIS A 378 100.07 67.03 -12.44
N GLU A 379 100.52 66.00 -13.16
CA GLU A 379 99.63 65.04 -13.84
C GLU A 379 98.81 64.20 -12.84
N ILE A 380 99.42 63.82 -11.71
CA ILE A 380 98.72 63.20 -10.59
C ILE A 380 97.65 64.15 -10.04
N ASP A 381 97.95 65.44 -9.85
CA ASP A 381 96.97 66.44 -9.40
C ASP A 381 95.82 66.61 -10.40
N LYS A 382 96.10 66.52 -11.70
CA LYS A 382 95.07 66.57 -12.75
C LYS A 382 94.17 65.33 -12.73
N ASN A 383 94.71 64.13 -12.53
CA ASN A 383 93.96 62.86 -12.52
C ASN A 383 93.24 62.57 -11.20
N ILE A 384 93.71 63.08 -10.05
CA ILE A 384 92.96 63.01 -8.78
C ILE A 384 91.71 63.91 -8.83
N SER A 385 91.71 64.94 -9.69
CA SER A 385 90.61 65.92 -9.78
C SER A 385 89.45 65.51 -10.69
N HIS A 386 89.19 64.22 -10.89
CA HIS A 386 88.08 63.78 -11.74
C HIS A 386 86.72 63.75 -11.01
N ASP A 387 85.80 64.59 -11.49
CA ASP A 387 84.39 64.69 -11.08
C ASP A 387 83.55 63.42 -11.33
N ASP A 388 84.07 62.45 -12.11
CA ASP A 388 83.30 61.28 -12.54
C ASP A 388 83.16 60.19 -11.45
N ASP A 389 84.17 60.01 -10.59
CA ASP A 389 84.09 59.12 -9.41
C ASP A 389 82.99 59.62 -8.44
N TRP A 390 82.84 60.94 -8.32
CA TRP A 390 81.76 61.55 -7.55
C TRP A 390 80.38 61.33 -8.18
N LYS A 391 80.25 61.42 -9.51
CA LYS A 391 78.95 61.20 -10.18
C LYS A 391 78.44 59.78 -9.96
N GLN A 392 79.30 58.77 -10.02
CA GLN A 392 78.92 57.39 -9.72
C GLN A 392 78.51 57.23 -8.26
N PHE A 393 79.31 57.74 -7.33
CA PHE A 393 78.96 57.74 -5.91
C PHE A 393 77.62 58.44 -5.66
N ALA A 394 77.42 59.65 -6.18
CA ALA A 394 76.20 60.44 -5.97
C ALA A 394 74.96 59.75 -6.54
N PHE A 395 75.08 59.07 -7.69
CA PHE A 395 73.99 58.28 -8.27
C PHE A 395 73.58 57.12 -7.36
N HIS A 396 74.54 56.31 -6.89
CA HIS A 396 74.25 55.18 -6.01
C HIS A 396 73.77 55.62 -4.63
N PHE A 397 74.39 56.66 -4.07
CA PHE A 397 74.04 57.23 -2.78
C PHE A 397 72.61 57.79 -2.77
N ASN A 398 72.18 58.54 -3.80
CA ASN A 398 70.81 59.03 -3.89
C ASN A 398 69.79 57.89 -3.99
N LYS A 399 70.11 56.82 -4.72
CA LYS A 399 69.20 55.68 -4.89
C LYS A 399 68.97 54.93 -3.58
N VAL A 400 70.00 54.81 -2.75
CA VAL A 400 69.92 54.13 -1.44
C VAL A 400 69.31 55.03 -0.36
N HIS A 401 69.68 56.31 -0.35
CA HIS A 401 69.24 57.27 0.68
C HIS A 401 68.06 58.14 0.24
N GLY A 402 67.07 57.55 -0.46
CA GLY A 402 65.78 58.19 -0.74
C GLY A 402 65.89 59.57 -1.41
N ASN A 403 66.76 59.70 -2.42
CA ASN A 403 67.06 60.95 -3.12
C ASN A 403 67.51 62.10 -2.20
N PHE A 404 68.29 61.77 -1.16
CA PHE A 404 68.79 62.71 -0.15
C PHE A 404 69.29 64.04 -0.73
N THR A 405 70.15 64.03 -1.75
CA THR A 405 70.71 65.28 -2.27
C THR A 405 69.67 66.13 -2.99
N THR A 406 68.68 65.51 -3.65
CA THR A 406 67.55 66.22 -4.29
C THR A 406 66.64 66.86 -3.26
N ARG A 407 66.35 66.16 -2.15
CA ARG A 407 65.60 66.73 -1.02
C ARG A 407 66.35 67.92 -0.42
N LEU A 408 67.65 67.73 -0.15
CA LEU A 408 68.47 68.76 0.48
C LEU A 408 68.64 70.01 -0.39
N THR A 409 68.80 69.88 -1.71
CA THR A 409 68.88 71.05 -2.63
C THR A 409 67.54 71.74 -2.84
N SER A 410 66.42 71.03 -2.72
CA SER A 410 65.07 71.62 -2.79
C SER A 410 64.74 72.52 -1.60
N GLU A 411 65.38 72.28 -0.46
CA GLU A 411 65.20 73.07 0.75
C GLU A 411 66.30 74.14 0.90
N TYR A 412 67.55 73.79 0.58
CA TYR A 412 68.72 74.67 0.70
C TYR A 412 69.37 74.97 -0.67
N HIS A 413 68.83 75.97 -1.35
CA HIS A 413 69.22 76.34 -2.72
C HIS A 413 70.63 76.96 -2.88
N ASN A 414 71.31 77.31 -1.78
CA ASN A 414 72.64 77.97 -1.79
C ASN A 414 73.81 76.99 -1.52
N LEU A 415 73.58 75.69 -1.66
CA LEU A 415 74.60 74.67 -1.52
C LEU A 415 75.36 74.48 -2.83
N SER A 416 76.69 74.53 -2.77
CA SER A 416 77.54 74.22 -3.90
C SER A 416 77.70 72.71 -4.09
N ALA A 417 78.23 72.27 -5.23
CA ALA A 417 78.57 70.86 -5.45
C ALA A 417 79.53 70.30 -4.37
N GLN A 418 80.45 71.12 -3.84
CA GLN A 418 81.35 70.73 -2.75
C GLN A 418 80.63 70.61 -1.40
N ASP A 419 79.60 71.43 -1.17
CA ASP A 419 78.77 71.34 0.03
C ASP A 419 77.93 70.05 0.02
N LEU A 420 77.36 69.70 -1.13
CA LEU A 420 76.64 68.44 -1.32
C LEU A 420 77.53 67.22 -1.14
N ARG A 421 78.79 67.30 -1.62
CA ARG A 421 79.83 66.29 -1.33
C ARG A 421 80.02 66.06 0.14
N LEU A 422 80.24 67.16 0.87
CA LEU A 422 80.44 67.13 2.30
C LEU A 422 79.20 66.56 3.04
N CYS A 423 77.99 66.92 2.64
CA CYS A 423 76.75 66.37 3.20
C CYS A 423 76.60 64.87 2.97
N SER A 424 76.88 64.36 1.77
CA SER A 424 76.77 62.92 1.52
C SER A 424 77.77 62.12 2.33
N TYR A 425 79.00 62.60 2.47
CA TYR A 425 79.99 61.92 3.33
C TYR A 425 79.60 61.97 4.81
N LEU A 426 78.98 63.07 5.25
CA LEU A 426 78.42 63.16 6.59
C LEU A 426 77.24 62.21 6.81
N ARG A 427 76.41 62.00 5.79
CA ARG A 427 75.29 61.06 5.83
C ARG A 427 75.75 59.60 5.89
N LEU A 428 76.93 59.31 5.36
CA LEU A 428 77.61 58.03 5.54
C LEU A 428 78.34 57.90 6.88
N ASN A 429 78.19 58.88 7.77
CA ASN A 429 78.83 58.93 9.09
C ASN A 429 80.37 58.89 9.04
N LEU A 430 80.97 59.45 7.98
CA LEU A 430 82.42 59.50 7.84
C LEU A 430 83.05 60.55 8.78
N SER A 431 84.23 60.23 9.32
CA SER A 431 85.00 61.12 10.17
C SER A 431 85.64 62.27 9.40
N THR A 432 85.98 63.36 10.09
CA THR A 432 86.66 64.52 9.48
C THR A 432 87.98 64.13 8.79
N LYS A 433 88.67 63.09 9.28
CA LYS A 433 89.91 62.58 8.68
C LYS A 433 89.64 61.87 7.35
N GLU A 434 88.64 60.98 7.31
CA GLU A 434 88.24 60.25 6.09
C GLU A 434 87.69 61.20 5.03
N ILE A 435 86.89 62.20 5.45
CA ILE A 435 86.39 63.25 4.55
C ILE A 435 87.54 64.06 3.96
N ALA A 436 88.59 64.35 4.74
CA ALA A 436 89.75 65.10 4.26
C ALA A 436 90.51 64.34 3.17
N GLN A 437 90.64 63.02 3.34
CA GLN A 437 91.22 62.13 2.34
C GLN A 437 90.36 62.07 1.07
N LEU A 438 89.04 61.92 1.22
CA LEU A 438 88.11 61.83 0.10
C LEU A 438 88.02 63.14 -0.71
N LEU A 439 88.10 64.28 -0.04
CA LEU A 439 88.08 65.60 -0.68
C LEU A 439 89.47 66.06 -1.13
N ASN A 440 90.53 65.30 -0.83
CA ASN A 440 91.93 65.65 -1.10
C ASN A 440 92.30 67.07 -0.60
N ILE A 441 91.87 67.40 0.62
CA ILE A 441 92.18 68.68 1.29
C ILE A 441 92.71 68.40 2.69
N SER A 442 93.33 69.41 3.31
CA SER A 442 93.76 69.26 4.71
C SER A 442 92.56 69.08 5.64
N VAL A 443 92.77 68.41 6.79
CA VAL A 443 91.77 68.30 7.87
C VAL A 443 91.22 69.68 8.25
N ARG A 444 92.11 70.68 8.33
CA ARG A 444 91.74 72.09 8.56
C ARG A 444 90.86 72.66 7.42
N GLY A 445 91.10 72.24 6.19
CA GLY A 445 90.25 72.55 5.03
C GLY A 445 88.84 71.99 5.18
N VAL A 446 88.69 70.75 5.65
CA VAL A 446 87.37 70.16 5.93
C VAL A 446 86.67 70.90 7.06
N GLU A 447 87.36 71.27 8.14
CA GLU A 447 86.79 72.03 9.26
C GLU A 447 86.24 73.39 8.81
N ILE A 448 86.97 74.08 7.92
CA ILE A 448 86.53 75.34 7.31
C ILE A 448 85.29 75.10 6.43
N SER A 449 85.28 74.04 5.61
CA SER A 449 84.12 73.67 4.79
C SER A 449 82.89 73.34 5.64
N ARG A 450 83.05 72.60 6.75
CA ARG A 450 81.97 72.32 7.72
C ARG A 450 81.44 73.59 8.37
N TYR A 451 82.32 74.52 8.72
CA TYR A 451 81.91 75.82 9.27
C TYR A 451 81.08 76.63 8.26
N ARG A 452 81.50 76.66 6.99
CA ARG A 452 80.74 77.32 5.91
C ARG A 452 79.41 76.63 5.67
N LEU A 453 79.39 75.29 5.66
CA LEU A 453 78.18 74.49 5.49
C LEU A 453 77.16 74.75 6.60
N ARG A 454 77.59 74.83 7.87
CA ARG A 454 76.71 75.20 9.00
C ARG A 454 76.03 76.55 8.78
N LYS A 455 76.78 77.55 8.30
CA LYS A 455 76.19 78.87 7.99
C LYS A 455 75.17 78.80 6.86
N LYS A 456 75.44 78.00 5.82
CA LYS A 456 74.53 77.81 4.67
C LYS A 456 73.26 77.05 5.04
N LEU A 457 73.35 76.14 6.01
CA LEU A 457 72.22 75.38 6.57
C LEU A 457 71.52 76.13 7.73
N ALA A 458 71.93 77.37 8.04
CA ALA A 458 71.38 78.18 9.12
C ALA A 458 71.41 77.52 10.52
N LEU A 459 72.44 76.71 10.80
CA LEU A 459 72.61 76.01 12.08
C LEU A 459 73.22 76.92 13.17
N ASN A 460 72.78 76.76 14.42
CA ASN A 460 73.33 77.48 15.57
C ASN A 460 74.71 76.94 15.95
N ARG A 461 75.48 77.72 16.74
CA ARG A 461 76.85 77.31 17.15
C ARG A 461 76.88 76.02 17.98
N SER A 462 75.77 75.68 18.64
CA SER A 462 75.59 74.46 19.45
C SER A 462 75.25 73.21 18.63
N ASP A 463 74.84 73.36 17.36
CA ASP A 463 74.23 72.27 16.62
C ASP A 463 75.29 71.36 15.97
N ASN A 464 75.12 70.05 16.16
CA ASN A 464 76.00 69.06 15.56
C ASN A 464 75.60 68.81 14.10
N LEU A 465 76.38 69.40 13.18
CA LEU A 465 76.22 69.22 11.74
C LEU A 465 76.13 67.75 11.31
N SER A 466 76.92 66.85 11.91
CA SER A 466 76.91 65.43 11.51
C SER A 466 75.58 64.76 11.89
N GLU A 467 75.10 65.01 13.11
CA GLU A 467 73.85 64.46 13.62
C GLU A 467 72.62 65.00 12.86
N PHE A 468 72.60 66.30 12.56
CA PHE A 468 71.59 66.91 11.71
C PHE A 468 71.51 66.21 10.34
N ILE A 469 72.67 66.02 9.70
CA ILE A 469 72.73 65.36 8.39
C ILE A 469 72.36 63.88 8.48
N LEU A 470 72.64 63.17 9.57
CA LEU A 470 72.28 61.76 9.76
C LEU A 470 70.79 61.52 10.05
N ASN A 471 70.05 62.54 10.49
CA ASN A 471 68.63 62.44 10.82
C ASN A 471 67.68 63.00 9.73
N TYR A 472 68.20 63.61 8.66
CA TYR A 472 67.45 64.19 7.51
C TYR A 472 67.00 63.17 6.45
#